data_AF-A0A2P7YWW1-F1
#
_entry.id   AF-A0A2P7YWW1-F1
#
_cell.length_a   1.000
_cell.length_b   1.000
_cell.length_c   1.000
_cell.angle_alpha   90.00
_cell.angle_beta   90.00
_cell.angle_gamma   90.00
#
_symmetry.space_group_name_H-M   'P 1'
#
loop_
_entity.id
_entity.type
_entity.pdbx_description
1 polymer ?
#
loop_
_entity_poly.entity_id
_entity_poly.type
_entity_poly.pdbx_seq_one_letter_code
_entity_poly.pdbx_strand_id
1 'polypeptide(L)'
;MSLEEVLKAQELDLAREAEVVRVLNCAEGDYFAVLQINPLHEPSSIDTRVKKAFRRKSLLIHPDKVKHPEAPKAFDLLKKAESVLNDQESKEREGLVGVYETIANSLDIDVIEDFDSKENGLIREKVAQTLQHQKKDKEVERLYQQREEAQKNEEVKNAANDRELRKKWESRWENDRDTRVELWRKYKVEKKRKKKPKKVLA
;
A
#
# COMPACT_ATOMS: atom_id res chain seq x y z
N MET A 1 46.70 10.55 -22.51
CA MET A 1 46.19 9.99 -21.24
C MET A 1 47.18 8.94 -20.77
N SER A 2 47.67 9.07 -19.55
CA SER A 2 48.47 8.04 -18.88
C SER A 2 47.61 6.80 -18.61
N LEU A 3 48.20 5.60 -18.59
CA LEU A 3 47.50 4.36 -18.24
C LEU A 3 46.82 4.46 -16.87
N GLU A 4 47.44 5.17 -15.92
CA GLU A 4 46.86 5.44 -14.59
C GLU A 4 45.60 6.30 -14.64
N GLU A 5 45.51 7.25 -15.58
CA GLU A 5 44.32 8.11 -15.72
C GLU A 5 43.14 7.31 -16.28
N VAL A 6 43.41 6.41 -17.23
CA VAL A 6 42.40 5.51 -17.79
C VAL A 6 41.91 4.53 -16.74
N LEU A 7 42.82 3.97 -15.94
CA LEU A 7 42.47 3.04 -14.86
C LEU A 7 41.61 3.73 -13.80
N LYS A 8 42.00 4.93 -13.35
CA LYS A 8 41.20 5.73 -12.40
C LYS A 8 39.82 6.08 -12.94
N ALA A 9 39.70 6.39 -14.23
CA ALA A 9 38.40 6.66 -14.84
C ALA A 9 37.50 5.42 -14.85
N GLN A 10 38.06 4.24 -15.18
CA GLN A 10 37.32 2.98 -15.13
C GLN A 10 36.92 2.60 -13.70
N GLU A 11 37.82 2.74 -12.72
CA GLU A 11 37.51 2.52 -11.31
C GLU A 11 36.35 3.41 -10.83
N LEU A 12 36.36 4.68 -11.25
CA LEU A 12 35.29 5.61 -10.91
C LEU A 12 33.97 5.23 -11.55
N ASP A 13 33.95 4.85 -12.83
CA ASP A 13 32.74 4.40 -13.52
C ASP A 13 32.16 3.14 -12.86
N LEU A 14 33.01 2.17 -12.51
CA LEU A 14 32.61 0.97 -11.77
C LEU A 14 32.05 1.31 -10.38
N ALA A 15 32.69 2.24 -9.66
CA ALA A 15 32.21 2.69 -8.36
C ALA A 15 30.85 3.38 -8.44
N ARG A 16 30.58 4.14 -9.52
CA ARG A 16 29.27 4.77 -9.76
C ARG A 16 28.19 3.74 -10.04
N GLU A 17 28.48 2.76 -10.90
CA GLU A 17 27.54 1.68 -11.21
C GLU A 17 27.24 0.82 -9.99
N ALA A 18 28.27 0.45 -9.22
CA ALA A 18 28.11 -0.29 -7.97
C ALA A 18 27.23 0.47 -6.96
N GLU A 19 27.39 1.79 -6.85
CA GLU A 19 26.56 2.61 -5.98
C GLU A 19 25.11 2.67 -6.44
N VAL A 20 24.85 2.77 -7.76
CA VAL A 20 23.48 2.73 -8.31
C VAL A 20 22.81 1.40 -7.96
N VAL A 21 23.49 0.28 -8.20
CA VAL A 21 23.00 -1.06 -7.87
C VAL A 21 22.73 -1.20 -6.37
N ARG A 22 23.64 -0.68 -5.52
CA ARG A 22 23.47 -0.69 -4.06
C ARG A 22 22.21 0.05 -3.63
N VAL A 23 21.98 1.27 -4.13
CA VAL A 23 20.81 2.09 -3.79
C VAL A 23 19.51 1.41 -4.22
N LEU A 24 19.50 0.75 -5.37
CA LEU A 24 18.34 0.01 -5.87
C LEU A 24 18.06 -1.26 -5.05
N ASN A 25 19.11 -1.90 -4.52
CA ASN A 25 18.99 -3.09 -3.67
C ASN A 25 18.64 -2.77 -2.20
N CYS A 26 18.66 -1.50 -1.78
CA CYS A 26 18.24 -1.13 -0.44
C CYS A 26 16.74 -1.42 -0.23
N ALA A 27 16.38 -1.83 0.98
CA ALA A 27 14.99 -2.10 1.33
C ALA A 27 14.14 -0.84 1.16
N GLU A 28 13.01 -0.98 0.46
CA GLU A 28 12.12 0.15 0.24
C GLU A 28 11.55 0.66 1.58
N GLY A 29 11.87 1.91 1.92
CA GLY A 29 11.47 2.54 3.20
C GLY A 29 12.63 2.69 4.18
N ASP A 30 13.78 2.08 3.90
CA ASP A 30 15.02 2.32 4.65
C ASP A 30 15.82 3.47 4.03
N TYR A 31 15.44 4.70 4.41
CA TYR A 31 16.09 5.91 3.92
C TYR A 31 17.51 6.11 4.48
N PHE A 32 17.80 5.56 5.67
CA PHE A 32 19.11 5.65 6.30
C PHE A 32 20.14 4.76 5.59
N ALA A 33 19.76 3.53 5.22
CA ALA A 33 20.62 2.65 4.42
C ALA A 33 20.88 3.22 3.02
N VAL A 34 19.91 3.90 2.41
CA VAL A 34 20.08 4.58 1.12
C VAL A 34 21.18 5.65 1.20
N LEU A 35 21.19 6.48 2.25
CA LEU A 35 22.22 7.50 2.45
C LEU A 35 23.51 6.99 3.13
N GLN A 36 23.57 5.73 3.53
CA GLN A 36 24.66 5.14 4.33
C GLN A 36 24.93 5.94 5.62
N ILE A 37 23.86 6.22 6.37
CA ILE A 37 23.92 6.94 7.63
C ILE A 37 23.47 5.99 8.72
N ASN A 38 24.28 5.83 9.77
CA ASN A 38 23.81 5.20 11.00
C ASN A 38 22.98 6.24 11.79
N PRO A 39 21.67 6.01 12.03
CA PRO A 39 20.85 6.92 12.84
C PRO A 39 21.17 6.86 14.33
N LEU A 40 21.73 5.75 14.82
CA LEU A 40 22.07 5.57 16.24
C LEU A 40 23.31 6.37 16.64
N HIS A 41 24.20 6.63 15.68
CA HIS A 41 25.40 7.41 15.89
C HIS A 41 25.13 8.90 15.72
N GLU A 42 25.36 9.67 16.79
CA GLU A 42 25.12 11.11 16.89
C GLU A 42 23.73 11.58 16.38
N PRO A 43 22.65 11.30 17.13
CA PRO A 43 21.30 11.69 16.73
C PRO A 43 21.14 13.21 16.48
N SER A 44 21.87 14.03 17.23
CA SER A 44 21.81 15.50 17.12
C SER A 44 22.46 16.07 15.84
N SER A 45 23.34 15.30 15.17
CA SER A 45 24.05 15.76 13.97
C SER A 45 23.45 15.17 12.68
N ILE A 46 22.37 14.41 12.79
CA ILE A 46 21.79 13.62 11.69
C ILE A 46 21.39 14.48 10.48
N ASP A 47 20.80 15.65 10.71
CA ASP A 47 20.36 16.56 9.63
C ASP A 47 21.55 17.07 8.79
N THR A 48 22.68 17.35 9.44
CA THR A 48 23.91 17.79 8.76
C THR A 48 24.54 16.65 7.99
N ARG A 49 24.55 15.44 8.57
CA ARG A 49 25.08 14.22 7.92
C ARG A 49 24.25 13.84 6.71
N VAL A 50 22.93 13.93 6.78
CA VAL A 50 21.99 13.69 5.68
C VAL A 50 22.30 14.60 4.50
N LYS A 51 22.40 15.92 4.73
CA LYS A 51 22.73 16.90 3.67
C LYS A 51 24.10 16.63 3.05
N LYS A 52 25.11 16.31 3.87
CA LYS A 52 26.47 16.03 3.40
C LYS A 52 26.54 14.74 2.58
N ALA A 53 25.89 13.67 3.06
CA ALA A 53 25.83 12.38 2.37
C ALA A 53 25.05 12.51 1.04
N PHE A 54 23.92 13.20 1.05
CA PHE A 54 23.12 13.44 -0.16
C PHE A 54 23.92 14.19 -1.22
N ARG A 55 24.59 15.31 -0.86
CA ARG A 55 25.44 16.06 -1.80
C ARG A 55 26.54 15.21 -2.42
N ARG A 56 27.20 14.38 -1.60
CA ARG A 56 28.28 13.49 -2.08
C ARG A 56 27.74 12.40 -3.01
N LYS A 57 26.64 11.76 -2.63
CA LYS A 57 26.06 10.63 -3.39
C LYS A 57 25.34 11.09 -4.65
N SER A 58 24.62 12.20 -4.60
CA SER A 58 23.90 12.75 -5.77
C SER A 58 24.85 13.12 -6.90
N LEU A 59 26.03 13.65 -6.58
CA LEU A 59 27.09 13.91 -7.56
C LEU A 59 27.72 12.63 -8.13
N LEU A 60 27.81 11.58 -7.31
CA LEU A 60 28.37 10.30 -7.71
C LEU A 60 27.42 9.56 -8.68
N ILE A 61 26.13 9.50 -8.36
CA ILE A 61 25.13 8.76 -9.16
C ILE A 61 24.28 9.62 -10.09
N HIS A 62 24.72 10.84 -10.40
CA HIS A 62 23.96 11.74 -11.25
C HIS A 62 23.69 11.08 -12.62
N PRO A 63 22.45 11.10 -13.15
CA PRO A 63 22.10 10.39 -14.38
C PRO A 63 22.87 10.89 -15.62
N ASP A 64 23.34 12.14 -15.62
CA ASP A 64 24.22 12.69 -16.67
C ASP A 64 25.63 12.08 -16.67
N LYS A 65 26.09 11.61 -15.50
CA LYS A 65 27.46 11.12 -15.29
C LYS A 65 27.56 9.60 -15.29
N VAL A 66 26.44 8.89 -15.21
CA VAL A 66 26.38 7.43 -15.08
C VAL A 66 25.65 6.84 -16.27
N LYS A 67 26.26 5.86 -16.93
CA LYS A 67 25.69 5.20 -18.12
C LYS A 67 24.61 4.15 -17.79
N HIS A 68 24.38 3.88 -16.51
CA HIS A 68 23.42 2.88 -16.05
C HIS A 68 21.98 3.32 -16.35
N PRO A 69 21.14 2.45 -16.96
CA PRO A 69 19.77 2.82 -17.36
C PRO A 69 18.86 3.18 -16.17
N GLU A 70 19.14 2.60 -14.99
CA GLU A 70 18.36 2.86 -13.78
C GLU A 70 18.96 3.94 -12.86
N ALA A 71 20.01 4.65 -13.31
CA ALA A 71 20.56 5.78 -12.55
C ALA A 71 19.51 6.85 -12.18
N PRO A 72 18.53 7.21 -13.05
CA PRO A 72 17.47 8.14 -12.66
C PRO A 72 16.62 7.64 -11.48
N LYS A 73 16.27 6.34 -11.47
CA LYS A 73 15.49 5.74 -10.37
C LYS A 73 16.26 5.78 -9.05
N ALA A 74 17.55 5.43 -9.09
CA ALA A 74 18.41 5.49 -7.90
C ALA A 74 18.57 6.93 -7.38
N PHE A 75 18.67 7.91 -8.27
CA PHE A 75 18.72 9.32 -7.91
C PHE A 75 17.43 9.81 -7.26
N ASP A 76 16.26 9.39 -7.79
CA ASP A 76 14.96 9.71 -7.19
C ASP A 76 14.81 9.11 -5.79
N LEU A 77 15.31 7.88 -5.57
CA LEU A 77 15.36 7.26 -4.24
C LEU A 77 16.25 8.05 -3.27
N LEU A 78 17.43 8.51 -3.70
CA LEU A 78 18.29 9.38 -2.87
C LEU A 78 17.57 10.68 -2.50
N LYS A 79 16.89 11.31 -3.45
CA LYS A 79 16.15 12.56 -3.23
C LYS A 79 14.98 12.37 -2.27
N LYS A 80 14.25 11.26 -2.42
CA LYS A 80 13.18 10.89 -1.49
C LYS A 80 13.73 10.66 -0.07
N ALA A 81 14.85 9.94 0.04
CA ALA A 81 15.50 9.71 1.34
C ALA A 81 15.94 11.02 2.01
N GLU A 82 16.56 11.94 1.27
CA GLU A 82 16.94 13.24 1.82
C GLU A 82 15.73 14.06 2.25
N SER A 83 14.67 14.11 1.43
CA SER A 83 13.45 14.84 1.76
C SER A 83 12.76 14.32 3.03
N VAL A 84 12.67 12.99 3.19
CA VAL A 84 12.02 12.39 4.37
C VAL A 84 12.89 12.56 5.61
N LEU A 85 14.21 12.40 5.50
CA LEU A 85 15.11 12.49 6.64
C LEU A 85 15.38 13.93 7.10
N ASN A 86 15.29 14.91 6.20
CA ASN A 86 15.43 16.32 6.55
C ASN A 86 14.17 16.91 7.22
N ASP A 87 13.02 16.25 7.07
CA ASP A 87 11.79 16.62 7.77
C ASP A 87 11.77 16.03 9.18
N GLN A 88 11.93 16.90 10.18
CA GLN A 88 11.97 16.51 11.60
C GLN A 88 10.59 16.08 12.13
N GLU A 89 9.50 16.55 11.54
CA GLU A 89 8.13 16.20 11.94
C GLU A 89 7.58 14.97 11.17
N SER A 90 8.41 14.38 10.30
CA SER A 90 8.02 13.22 9.53
C SER A 90 7.86 11.99 10.43
N LYS A 91 6.63 11.50 10.49
CA LYS A 91 6.30 10.21 11.13
C LYS A 91 7.08 9.05 10.51
N GLU A 92 7.47 9.15 9.24
CA GLU A 92 8.31 8.14 8.59
C GLU A 92 9.73 8.13 9.15
N ARG A 93 10.32 9.32 9.39
CA ARG A 93 11.64 9.46 10.02
C ARG A 93 11.60 8.93 11.45
N GLU A 94 10.65 9.41 12.26
CA GLU A 94 10.50 8.99 13.66
C GLU A 94 10.27 7.49 13.78
N GLY A 95 9.34 6.94 12.98
CA GLY A 95 9.08 5.51 12.94
C GLY A 95 10.30 4.69 12.52
N LEU A 96 11.08 5.16 11.54
CA LEU A 96 12.29 4.48 11.11
C LEU A 96 13.36 4.48 12.20
N VAL A 97 13.62 5.64 12.85
CA VAL A 97 14.55 5.72 13.99
C VAL A 97 14.13 4.76 15.10
N GLY A 98 12.84 4.73 15.47
CA GLY A 98 12.33 3.81 16.49
C GLY A 98 12.50 2.33 16.12
N VAL A 99 12.39 1.96 14.84
CA VAL A 99 12.69 0.60 14.37
C VAL A 99 14.18 0.27 14.56
N TYR A 100 15.08 1.19 14.20
CA TYR A 100 16.52 1.00 14.43
C TYR A 100 16.86 0.85 15.92
N GLU A 101 16.30 1.70 16.78
CA GLU A 101 16.50 1.63 18.23
C GLU A 101 15.96 0.32 18.81
N THR A 102 14.75 -0.09 18.43
CA THR A 102 14.14 -1.34 18.90
C THR A 102 15.02 -2.54 18.55
N ILE A 103 15.57 -2.56 17.34
CA ILE A 103 16.41 -3.66 16.86
C ILE A 103 17.77 -3.64 17.56
N ALA A 104 18.42 -2.47 17.67
CA ALA A 104 19.69 -2.34 18.37
C ALA A 104 19.57 -2.78 19.84
N ASN A 105 18.52 -2.34 20.53
CA ASN A 105 18.23 -2.76 21.91
C ASN A 105 17.92 -4.26 22.00
N SER A 106 17.22 -4.83 21.02
CA SER A 106 16.89 -6.27 21.02
C SER A 106 18.12 -7.16 20.81
N LEU A 107 19.13 -6.66 20.12
CA LEU A 107 20.36 -7.39 19.81
C LEU A 107 21.49 -7.10 20.81
N ASP A 108 21.27 -6.17 21.75
CA ASP A 108 22.27 -5.71 22.73
C ASP A 108 23.59 -5.28 22.05
N ILE A 109 23.46 -4.54 20.94
CA ILE A 109 24.58 -4.05 20.13
C ILE A 109 24.91 -2.62 20.54
N ASP A 110 26.17 -2.38 20.90
CA ASP A 110 26.70 -1.04 21.14
C ASP A 110 26.65 -0.16 19.87
N VAL A 111 26.49 1.15 20.06
CA VAL A 111 26.44 2.11 18.95
C VAL A 111 27.82 2.22 18.30
N ILE A 112 27.97 1.63 17.12
CA ILE A 112 29.20 1.70 16.30
C ILE A 112 29.04 2.76 15.22
N GLU A 113 30.02 3.66 15.10
CA GLU A 113 30.05 4.71 14.07
C GLU A 113 30.15 4.13 12.65
N ASP A 114 30.99 3.11 12.48
CA ASP A 114 31.28 2.51 11.18
C ASP A 114 30.04 1.85 10.57
N PHE A 115 29.54 2.45 9.49
CA PHE A 115 28.36 1.97 8.79
C PHE A 115 28.57 0.54 8.26
N ASP A 116 29.78 0.18 7.82
CA ASP A 116 30.05 -1.13 7.22
C ASP A 116 30.43 -2.21 8.24
N SER A 117 30.36 -1.89 9.55
CA SER A 117 30.58 -2.85 10.62
C SER A 117 29.58 -4.01 10.55
N LYS A 118 30.01 -5.19 11.02
CA LYS A 118 29.22 -6.43 10.99
C LYS A 118 27.91 -6.28 11.77
N GLU A 119 27.96 -5.61 12.91
CA GLU A 119 26.85 -5.36 13.81
C GLU A 119 25.82 -4.43 13.16
N ASN A 120 26.26 -3.33 12.55
CA ASN A 120 25.39 -2.43 11.80
C ASN A 120 24.79 -3.12 10.56
N GLY A 121 25.53 -4.06 9.96
CA GLY A 121 25.02 -4.95 8.92
C GLY A 121 23.84 -5.80 9.39
N LEU A 122 23.96 -6.43 10.56
CA LEU A 122 22.89 -7.24 11.18
C LEU A 122 21.67 -6.39 11.53
N ILE A 123 21.88 -5.18 12.07
CA ILE A 123 20.79 -4.24 12.37
C ILE A 123 20.03 -3.91 11.07
N ARG A 124 20.73 -3.53 9.99
CA ARG A 124 20.09 -3.23 8.70
C ARG A 124 19.33 -4.40 8.11
N GLU A 125 19.88 -5.60 8.19
CA GLU A 125 19.19 -6.80 7.72
C GLU A 125 17.88 -7.00 8.48
N LYS A 126 17.90 -6.82 9.80
CA LYS A 126 16.70 -6.95 10.63
C LYS A 126 15.71 -5.80 10.44
N VAL A 127 16.19 -4.58 10.19
CA VAL A 127 15.37 -3.41 9.84
C VAL A 127 14.66 -3.68 8.53
N ALA A 128 15.38 -4.17 7.51
CA ALA A 128 14.80 -4.53 6.22
C ALA A 128 13.70 -5.59 6.36
N GLN A 129 13.92 -6.63 7.15
CA GLN A 129 12.90 -7.65 7.44
C GLN A 129 11.65 -7.04 8.11
N THR A 130 11.86 -6.18 9.11
CA THR A 130 10.77 -5.52 9.85
C THR A 130 9.94 -4.61 8.93
N LEU A 131 10.59 -3.80 8.10
CA LEU A 131 9.91 -2.92 7.14
C LEU A 131 9.14 -3.71 6.09
N GLN A 132 9.70 -4.83 5.59
CA GLN A 132 9.00 -5.72 4.68
C GLN A 132 7.75 -6.35 5.31
N HIS A 133 7.83 -6.76 6.59
CA HIS A 133 6.70 -7.29 7.32
C HIS A 133 5.59 -6.24 7.48
N GLN A 134 5.94 -5.04 7.94
CA GLN A 134 5.00 -3.93 8.08
C GLN A 134 4.29 -3.57 6.76
N LYS A 135 4.99 -3.66 5.63
CA LYS A 135 4.37 -3.45 4.31
C LYS A 135 3.38 -4.55 3.94
N LYS A 136 3.74 -5.81 4.18
CA LYS A 136 2.83 -6.94 3.93
C LYS A 136 1.60 -6.84 4.82
N ASP A 137 1.76 -6.51 6.09
CA ASP A 137 0.65 -6.33 7.03
C ASP A 137 -0.30 -5.23 6.56
N LYS A 138 0.24 -4.07 6.16
CA LYS A 138 -0.56 -2.96 5.60
C LYS A 138 -1.30 -3.35 4.33
N GLU A 139 -0.69 -4.14 3.46
CA GLU A 139 -1.33 -4.61 2.23
C GLU A 139 -2.47 -5.58 2.52
N VAL A 140 -2.26 -6.52 3.44
CA VAL A 140 -3.30 -7.46 3.90
C VAL A 140 -4.49 -6.71 4.51
N GLU A 141 -4.21 -5.73 5.37
CA GLU A 141 -5.24 -4.89 5.99
C GLU A 141 -6.03 -4.11 4.94
N ARG A 142 -5.34 -3.52 3.96
CA ARG A 142 -5.99 -2.81 2.84
C ARG A 142 -6.92 -3.71 2.04
N LEU A 143 -6.48 -4.92 1.71
CA LEU A 143 -7.29 -5.90 0.98
C LEU A 143 -8.50 -6.37 1.80
N TYR A 144 -8.32 -6.54 3.11
CA TYR A 144 -9.39 -6.88 4.02
C TYR A 144 -10.47 -5.79 4.04
N GLN A 145 -10.08 -4.52 4.19
CA GLN A 145 -11.00 -3.38 4.16
C GLN A 145 -11.75 -3.26 2.83
N GLN A 146 -11.06 -3.42 1.70
CA GLN A 146 -11.70 -3.43 0.37
C GLN A 146 -12.73 -4.54 0.23
N ARG A 147 -12.45 -5.73 0.78
CA ARG A 147 -13.40 -6.84 0.77
C ARG A 147 -14.62 -6.54 1.62
N GLU A 148 -14.44 -5.98 2.82
CA GLU A 148 -15.56 -5.60 3.68
C GLU A 148 -16.43 -4.51 3.05
N GLU A 149 -15.83 -3.49 2.44
CA GLU A 149 -16.56 -2.44 1.72
C GLU A 149 -17.31 -3.01 0.52
N ALA A 150 -16.70 -3.92 -0.24
CA ALA A 150 -17.36 -4.59 -1.36
C ALA A 150 -18.58 -5.40 -0.89
N GLN A 151 -18.47 -6.13 0.24
CA GLN A 151 -19.60 -6.84 0.83
C GLN A 151 -20.71 -5.88 1.26
N LYS A 152 -20.39 -4.81 1.98
CA LYS A 152 -21.38 -3.79 2.39
C LYS A 152 -22.06 -3.13 1.20
N ASN A 153 -21.30 -2.79 0.16
CA ASN A 153 -21.85 -2.18 -1.05
C ASN A 153 -22.77 -3.15 -1.82
N GLU A 154 -22.40 -4.43 -1.89
CA GLU A 154 -23.25 -5.47 -2.49
C GLU A 154 -24.54 -5.68 -1.68
N GLU A 155 -24.47 -5.69 -0.35
CA GLU A 155 -25.65 -5.74 0.53
C GLU A 155 -26.58 -4.53 0.31
N VAL A 156 -26.01 -3.32 0.25
CA VAL A 156 -26.78 -2.09 -0.02
C VAL A 156 -27.43 -2.15 -1.40
N LYS A 157 -26.71 -2.61 -2.42
CA LYS A 157 -27.22 -2.77 -3.79
C LYS A 157 -28.33 -3.81 -3.86
N ASN A 158 -28.17 -4.95 -3.18
CA ASN A 158 -29.19 -5.99 -3.12
C ASN A 158 -30.44 -5.51 -2.38
N ALA A 159 -30.29 -4.82 -1.25
CA ALA A 159 -31.41 -4.20 -0.55
C ALA A 159 -32.12 -3.14 -1.40
N ALA A 160 -31.38 -2.36 -2.21
CA ALA A 160 -31.97 -1.41 -3.15
C ALA A 160 -32.75 -2.12 -4.27
N ASN A 161 -32.17 -3.16 -4.86
CA ASN A 161 -32.82 -3.98 -5.88
C ASN A 161 -34.10 -4.64 -5.34
N ASP A 162 -34.07 -5.18 -4.13
CA ASP A 162 -35.23 -5.79 -3.47
C ASP A 162 -36.33 -4.75 -3.22
N ARG A 163 -35.97 -3.54 -2.78
CA ARG A 163 -36.93 -2.44 -2.62
C ARG A 163 -37.55 -2.04 -3.97
N GLU A 164 -36.77 -1.98 -5.03
CA GLU A 164 -37.29 -1.70 -6.37
C GLU A 164 -38.21 -2.80 -6.87
N LEU A 165 -37.82 -4.07 -6.69
CA LEU A 165 -38.60 -5.22 -7.10
C LEU A 165 -39.94 -5.24 -6.34
N ARG A 166 -39.91 -4.96 -5.03
CA ARG A 166 -41.11 -4.85 -4.21
C ARG A 166 -42.03 -3.73 -4.67
N LYS A 167 -41.50 -2.54 -4.94
CA LYS A 167 -42.28 -1.41 -5.50
C LYS A 167 -42.89 -1.76 -6.86
N LYS A 168 -42.14 -2.40 -7.75
CA LYS A 168 -42.63 -2.86 -9.06
C LYS A 168 -43.74 -3.91 -8.90
N TRP A 169 -43.59 -4.83 -7.96
CA TRP A 169 -44.59 -5.85 -7.66
C TRP A 169 -45.87 -5.25 -7.07
N GLU A 170 -45.77 -4.36 -6.10
CA GLU A 170 -46.91 -3.62 -5.51
C GLU A 170 -47.63 -2.78 -6.59
N SER A 171 -46.88 -2.08 -7.45
CA SER A 171 -47.46 -1.32 -8.56
C SER A 171 -48.21 -2.22 -9.55
N ARG A 172 -47.63 -3.36 -9.96
CA ARG A 172 -48.32 -4.34 -10.82
C ARG A 172 -49.57 -4.91 -10.14
N TRP A 173 -49.51 -5.20 -8.84
CA TRP A 173 -50.65 -5.70 -8.08
C TRP A 173 -51.80 -4.69 -8.03
N GLU A 174 -51.51 -3.41 -7.78
CA GLU A 174 -52.52 -2.35 -7.81
C GLU A 174 -53.08 -2.13 -9.21
N ASN A 175 -52.26 -2.19 -10.27
CA ASN A 175 -52.75 -2.07 -11.65
C ASN A 175 -53.70 -3.22 -12.03
N ASP A 176 -53.37 -4.46 -11.64
CA ASP A 176 -54.22 -5.63 -11.88
C ASP A 176 -55.39 -5.75 -10.87
N ARG A 177 -55.58 -4.77 -9.98
CA ARG A 177 -56.59 -4.80 -8.93
C ARG A 177 -58.00 -4.83 -9.50
N ASP A 178 -58.33 -3.92 -10.41
CA ASP A 178 -59.69 -3.83 -10.96
C ASP A 178 -60.05 -5.09 -11.75
N THR A 179 -59.11 -5.60 -12.55
CA THR A 179 -59.28 -6.87 -13.29
C THR A 179 -59.47 -8.05 -12.33
N ARG A 180 -58.70 -8.14 -11.24
CA ARG A 180 -58.91 -9.17 -10.20
C ARG A 180 -60.26 -9.03 -9.50
N VAL A 181 -60.66 -7.81 -9.15
CA VAL A 181 -61.96 -7.55 -8.49
C VAL A 181 -63.11 -7.93 -9.42
N GLU A 182 -63.02 -7.63 -10.71
CA GLU A 182 -63.99 -8.07 -11.73
C GLU A 182 -64.04 -9.59 -11.86
N LEU A 183 -62.90 -10.27 -11.95
CA LEU A 183 -62.82 -11.72 -12.00
C LEU A 183 -63.42 -12.37 -10.73
N TRP A 184 -63.16 -11.80 -9.55
CA TRP A 184 -63.73 -12.26 -8.29
C TRP A 184 -65.25 -12.03 -8.20
N ARG A 185 -65.74 -10.87 -8.67
CA ARG A 185 -67.17 -10.57 -8.78
C ARG A 185 -67.87 -11.60 -9.68
N LYS A 186 -67.29 -11.91 -10.85
CA LYS A 186 -67.80 -12.94 -11.77
C LYS A 186 -67.88 -14.33 -11.11
N TYR A 187 -66.82 -14.75 -10.41
CA TYR A 187 -66.80 -16.04 -9.69
C TYR A 187 -67.90 -16.16 -8.60
N LYS A 188 -68.14 -15.10 -7.83
CA LYS A 188 -69.20 -15.09 -6.79
C LYS A 188 -70.60 -15.21 -7.39
N VAL A 189 -70.84 -14.58 -8.54
CA VAL A 189 -72.13 -14.65 -9.26
C VAL A 189 -72.36 -16.07 -9.81
N GLU A 190 -71.31 -16.72 -10.31
CA GLU A 190 -71.39 -18.08 -10.84
C GLU A 190 -71.68 -19.14 -9.74
N LYS A 191 -71.17 -18.93 -8.52
CA LYS A 191 -71.49 -19.77 -7.35
C LYS A 191 -72.96 -19.68 -6.92
N LYS A 192 -73.63 -18.52 -7.12
CA LYS A 192 -75.07 -18.37 -6.86
C LYS A 192 -75.94 -19.09 -7.90
N ARG A 193 -75.43 -19.32 -9.11
CA ARG A 193 -76.14 -20.00 -10.20
C ARG A 193 -76.12 -21.54 -10.09
N LYS A 194 -75.17 -22.14 -9.36
CA LYS A 194 -75.08 -23.60 -9.14
C LYS A 194 -75.86 -24.13 -7.92
N LYS A 195 -77.03 -23.55 -7.58
CA LYS A 195 -77.98 -24.21 -6.65
C LYS A 195 -78.65 -25.38 -7.40
N LYS A 196 -78.47 -26.61 -6.88
CA LYS A 196 -78.94 -27.88 -7.45
C LYS A 196 -80.44 -27.84 -7.81
N PRO A 197 -80.89 -28.44 -8.94
CA PRO A 197 -82.32 -28.55 -9.23
C PRO A 197 -83.00 -29.43 -8.18
N LYS A 198 -84.13 -28.96 -7.61
CA LYS A 198 -84.99 -29.77 -6.74
C LYS A 198 -85.58 -30.91 -7.58
N LYS A 199 -85.31 -32.16 -7.20
CA LYS A 199 -86.03 -33.33 -7.73
C LYS A 199 -87.49 -33.22 -7.29
N VAL A 200 -88.42 -33.17 -8.24
CA VAL A 200 -89.85 -33.29 -7.99
C VAL A 200 -90.16 -34.79 -7.97
N LEU A 201 -90.63 -35.30 -6.83
CA LEU A 201 -91.19 -36.66 -6.72
C LEU A 201 -92.67 -36.59 -7.08
N ALA A 202 -93.08 -37.58 -7.88
CA ALA A 202 -94.43 -37.82 -8.37
C ALA A 202 -95.45 -38.08 -7.26
#